data_AF-A0A7S1D7Y3-F1
#
_entry.id   AF-A0A7S1D7Y3-F1
#
_cell.length_a   1.000
_cell.length_b   1.000
_cell.length_c   1.000
_cell.angle_alpha   90.00
_cell.angle_beta   90.00
_cell.angle_gamma   90.00
#
_symmetry.space_group_name_H-M   'P 1'
#
loop_
_entity.id
_entity.type
_entity.pdbx_description
1 polymer ?
#
loop_
_entity_poly.entity_id
_entity_poly.type
_entity_poly.pdbx_seq_one_letter_code
_entity_poly.pdbx_strand_id
1 'polypeptide(L)'
;PFQILMVNMKLFAALVLVATSVSSFTLTNSPRFTRQALILNNGKIGVFFGTSTGSTEEAAEKIQEAFGDVAVGPIDVDAIQGNIGEEFSKYDALVVGTPTWNTGADTERSGTGWDEIYYGEMQDLKIQGKKVAVFGLGDSVSYGENYADGSGELHDVFEGLGCQMLGYVSQEGYLHEKSKAIRGDKFCGLLLDAVNQEELTDERVANWVEQLKTEGILDGSSSGTIPAPEVTTVPEPAVAAVDSIEDTLARLERENAELKKLLESDAQSPQAPSQPAEAPLMVHPVNGEAFTPHTNLQTGKTMWVSQNGRSCYYTTTTKMSASRVAP
;
A
#
# COMPACT_ATOMS: atom_id res chain seq x y z
N PRO A 1 -26.52 0.43 83.42
CA PRO A 1 -25.41 1.40 83.38
C PRO A 1 -24.11 0.70 82.96
N PHE A 2 -23.79 0.75 81.66
CA PHE A 2 -22.65 1.55 81.16
C PHE A 2 -21.36 1.22 81.92
N GLN A 3 -20.26 0.75 81.34
CA GLN A 3 -19.78 0.58 79.97
C GLN A 3 -18.31 0.10 80.18
N ILE A 4 -17.61 -0.28 79.10
CA ILE A 4 -16.19 0.04 78.90
C ILE A 4 -15.10 -0.89 79.52
N LEU A 5 -14.23 -1.32 78.58
CA LEU A 5 -12.80 -1.66 78.65
C LEU A 5 -12.34 -2.89 79.44
N MET A 6 -12.04 -3.93 78.68
CA MET A 6 -10.76 -4.68 78.62
C MET A 6 -10.95 -5.66 77.45
N VAL A 7 -10.02 -6.05 76.59
CA VAL A 7 -8.60 -5.82 76.40
C VAL A 7 -8.32 -6.22 74.94
N ASN A 8 -7.30 -5.60 74.39
CA ASN A 8 -6.83 -5.72 73.03
C ASN A 8 -6.52 -7.16 72.57
N MET A 9 -6.92 -7.42 71.32
CA MET A 9 -6.08 -7.99 70.25
C MET A 9 -6.00 -9.51 70.10
N LYS A 10 -6.09 -9.92 68.82
CA LYS A 10 -5.79 -11.23 68.19
C LYS A 10 -6.94 -12.24 68.25
N LEU A 11 -7.27 -13.02 67.22
CA LEU A 11 -6.94 -13.14 65.79
C LEU A 11 -7.81 -14.34 65.34
N PHE A 12 -8.21 -14.38 64.07
CA PHE A 12 -8.48 -15.60 63.27
C PHE A 12 -9.76 -16.44 63.45
N ALA A 13 -10.13 -17.01 62.29
CA ALA A 13 -11.00 -18.15 61.98
C ALA A 13 -12.51 -17.88 61.94
N ALA A 14 -13.16 -17.89 60.77
CA ALA A 14 -13.59 -19.07 59.97
C ALA A 14 -14.69 -19.85 60.75
N LEU A 15 -15.81 -20.34 60.22
CA LEU A 15 -16.37 -20.54 58.88
C LEU A 15 -17.71 -21.27 59.14
N VAL A 16 -18.82 -20.79 58.55
CA VAL A 16 -20.01 -21.58 58.06
C VAL A 16 -21.10 -22.10 59.02
N LEU A 17 -22.33 -22.13 58.44
CA LEU A 17 -23.59 -22.87 58.74
C LEU A 17 -24.58 -22.16 59.72
N VAL A 18 -25.90 -21.97 59.51
CA VAL A 18 -26.97 -22.55 58.65
C VAL A 18 -28.13 -21.52 58.49
N ALA A 19 -28.82 -21.61 57.34
CA ALA A 19 -30.21 -21.26 56.97
C ALA A 19 -31.18 -20.75 58.05
N THR A 20 -32.08 -19.80 57.75
CA THR A 20 -33.27 -20.01 56.90
C THR A 20 -34.02 -18.68 56.73
N SER A 21 -34.53 -18.41 55.52
CA SER A 21 -35.85 -17.78 55.28
C SER A 21 -35.96 -17.41 53.81
N VAL A 22 -36.71 -18.22 53.07
CA VAL A 22 -37.09 -17.98 51.68
C VAL A 22 -38.25 -16.99 51.68
N SER A 23 -38.13 -15.91 50.91
CA SER A 23 -39.28 -15.13 50.45
C SER A 23 -38.95 -14.65 49.05
N SER A 24 -39.56 -15.34 48.08
CA SER A 24 -39.45 -15.08 46.66
C SER A 24 -40.08 -13.73 46.33
N PHE A 25 -39.25 -12.75 45.99
CA PHE A 25 -39.68 -11.53 45.32
C PHE A 25 -39.06 -11.55 43.91
N THR A 26 -39.89 -11.89 42.94
CA THR A 26 -39.56 -11.80 41.51
C THR A 26 -39.58 -10.33 41.10
N LEU A 27 -38.40 -9.73 40.94
CA LEU A 27 -38.23 -8.54 40.10
C LEU A 27 -37.16 -8.82 39.04
N THR A 28 -37.67 -8.95 37.81
CA THR A 28 -37.05 -8.57 36.54
C THR A 28 -35.51 -8.54 36.51
N ASN A 29 -34.97 -9.63 35.97
CA ASN A 29 -33.61 -9.75 35.48
C ASN A 29 -33.34 -8.62 34.47
N SER A 30 -32.81 -7.49 34.94
CA SER A 30 -32.19 -6.50 34.07
C SER A 30 -30.77 -7.03 33.84
N PRO A 31 -30.40 -7.46 32.62
CA PRO A 31 -29.00 -7.71 32.37
C PRO A 31 -28.31 -6.36 32.56
N ARG A 32 -27.45 -6.30 33.58
CA ARG A 32 -26.41 -5.30 33.64
C ARG A 32 -25.61 -5.49 32.37
N PHE A 33 -25.91 -4.69 31.35
CA PHE A 33 -24.99 -4.46 30.26
C PHE A 33 -23.76 -3.85 30.92
N THR A 34 -22.84 -4.72 31.32
CA THR A 34 -21.43 -4.36 31.39
C THR A 34 -21.14 -3.78 30.02
N ARG A 35 -21.10 -2.45 29.91
CA ARG A 35 -20.34 -1.79 28.87
C ARG A 35 -18.91 -2.26 29.11
N GLN A 36 -18.55 -3.41 28.56
CA GLN A 36 -17.21 -3.58 28.04
C GLN A 36 -17.04 -2.34 27.17
N ALA A 37 -16.13 -1.44 27.55
CA ALA A 37 -15.70 -0.39 26.68
C ALA A 37 -15.29 -1.09 25.38
N LEU A 38 -16.10 -0.91 24.34
CA LEU A 38 -15.72 -1.26 22.99
C LEU A 38 -14.42 -0.49 22.78
N ILE A 39 -13.30 -1.22 22.67
CA ILE A 39 -12.08 -0.65 22.14
C ILE A 39 -12.51 -0.10 20.78
N LEU A 40 -12.54 1.23 20.66
CA LEU A 40 -12.72 1.89 19.38
C LEU A 40 -11.47 1.53 18.57
N ASN A 41 -11.53 0.41 17.84
CA ASN A 41 -10.51 0.05 16.88
C ASN A 41 -10.72 0.98 15.68
N ASN A 42 -10.19 2.20 15.80
CA ASN A 42 -10.50 3.27 14.86
C ASN A 42 -9.65 3.16 13.57
N GLY A 43 -8.58 2.36 13.57
CA GLY A 43 -7.83 1.98 12.36
C GLY A 43 -8.27 0.63 11.81
N LYS A 44 -8.99 0.64 10.68
CA LYS A 44 -9.34 -0.58 9.94
C LYS A 44 -8.25 -0.99 8.96
N ILE A 45 -7.49 -0.02 8.47
CA ILE A 45 -6.51 -0.20 7.41
C ILE A 45 -5.13 0.22 7.91
N GLY A 46 -4.14 -0.63 7.76
CA GLY A 46 -2.74 -0.25 7.93
C GLY A 46 -2.12 0.13 6.59
N VAL A 47 -1.56 1.33 6.48
CA VAL A 47 -0.85 1.80 5.27
C VAL A 47 0.65 1.62 5.49
N PHE A 48 1.23 0.66 4.78
CA PHE A 48 2.65 0.32 4.86
C PHE A 48 3.35 0.66 3.57
N PHE A 49 4.61 1.08 3.64
CA PHE A 49 5.40 1.34 2.47
C PHE A 49 6.88 1.03 2.70
N GLY A 50 7.61 0.73 1.64
CA GLY A 50 9.06 0.84 1.61
C GLY A 50 9.44 2.08 0.81
N THR A 51 10.47 2.80 1.21
CA THR A 51 10.95 3.93 0.42
C THR A 51 12.46 4.09 0.48
N SER A 52 12.97 4.69 -0.58
CA SER A 52 14.37 4.93 -0.83
C SER A 52 14.68 6.41 -0.77
N THR A 53 13.96 7.16 -1.60
CA THR A 53 14.12 8.61 -1.79
C THR A 53 12.92 9.41 -1.27
N GLY A 54 11.90 8.74 -0.73
CA GLY A 54 10.73 9.38 -0.10
C GLY A 54 9.50 9.56 -0.98
N SER A 55 9.57 9.33 -2.30
CA SER A 55 8.38 9.49 -3.15
C SER A 55 7.25 8.50 -2.77
N THR A 56 7.59 7.27 -2.40
CA THR A 56 6.58 6.28 -1.94
C THR A 56 5.98 6.67 -0.59
N GLU A 57 6.75 7.37 0.26
CA GLU A 57 6.29 7.88 1.56
C GLU A 57 5.25 8.98 1.34
N GLU A 58 5.54 9.96 0.47
CA GLU A 58 4.60 11.02 0.09
C GLU A 58 3.31 10.46 -0.53
N ALA A 59 3.41 9.43 -1.37
CA ALA A 59 2.23 8.75 -1.90
C ALA A 59 1.43 8.03 -0.80
N ALA A 60 2.11 7.40 0.15
CA ALA A 60 1.48 6.73 1.29
C ALA A 60 0.75 7.73 2.20
N GLU A 61 1.33 8.90 2.44
CA GLU A 61 0.69 10.02 3.16
C GLU A 61 -0.61 10.43 2.47
N LYS A 62 -0.58 10.69 1.16
CA LYS A 62 -1.78 11.04 0.38
C LYS A 62 -2.87 9.97 0.43
N ILE A 63 -2.49 8.69 0.35
CA ILE A 63 -3.44 7.57 0.45
C ILE A 63 -4.06 7.51 1.86
N GLN A 64 -3.24 7.66 2.90
CA GLN A 64 -3.71 7.69 4.29
C GLN A 64 -4.68 8.86 4.53
N GLU A 65 -4.35 10.05 4.04
CA GLU A 65 -5.21 11.23 4.12
C GLU A 65 -6.55 11.02 3.39
N ALA A 66 -6.53 10.41 2.20
CA ALA A 66 -7.73 10.12 1.42
C ALA A 66 -8.65 9.07 2.08
N PHE A 67 -8.09 8.14 2.84
CA PHE A 67 -8.88 7.24 3.70
C PHE A 67 -9.39 7.95 4.96
N GLY A 68 -8.62 8.89 5.52
CA GLY A 68 -8.93 9.62 6.74
C GLY A 68 -8.79 8.74 8.00
N ASP A 69 -9.64 8.96 8.99
CA ASP A 69 -9.53 8.35 10.33
C ASP A 69 -9.56 6.81 10.37
N VAL A 70 -9.96 6.15 9.28
CA VAL A 70 -10.01 4.68 9.18
C VAL A 70 -8.67 4.05 8.78
N ALA A 71 -7.72 4.85 8.31
CA ALA A 71 -6.37 4.42 7.97
C ALA A 71 -5.38 4.85 9.05
N VAL A 72 -4.45 3.95 9.38
CA VAL A 72 -3.35 4.17 10.29
C VAL A 72 -2.05 4.05 9.52
N GLY A 73 -1.16 5.02 9.74
CA GLY A 73 0.11 5.14 9.04
C GLY A 73 0.33 6.59 8.55
N PRO A 74 1.17 6.78 7.52
CA PRO A 74 1.91 5.73 6.80
C PRO A 74 3.04 5.13 7.66
N ILE A 75 3.30 3.83 7.50
CA ILE A 75 4.29 3.07 8.28
C ILE A 75 5.40 2.59 7.35
N ASP A 76 6.62 3.08 7.57
CA ASP A 76 7.80 2.60 6.85
C ASP A 76 8.18 1.19 7.35
N VAL A 77 8.25 0.22 6.44
CA VAL A 77 8.63 -1.16 6.79
C VAL A 77 10.06 -1.26 7.31
N ASP A 78 10.96 -0.39 6.86
CA ASP A 78 12.34 -0.33 7.35
C ASP A 78 12.44 0.20 8.80
N ALA A 79 11.39 0.88 9.28
CA ALA A 79 11.33 1.41 10.64
C ALA A 79 10.70 0.43 11.65
N ILE A 80 10.09 -0.67 11.18
CA ILE A 80 9.42 -1.63 12.05
C ILE A 80 10.45 -2.37 12.89
N GLN A 81 10.27 -2.29 14.21
CA GLN A 81 11.07 -3.03 15.18
C GLN A 81 10.27 -4.27 15.60
N GLY A 82 10.75 -5.47 15.24
CA GLY A 82 10.11 -6.73 15.59
C GLY A 82 9.51 -7.44 14.38
N ASN A 83 8.51 -8.30 14.61
CA ASN A 83 7.95 -9.17 13.57
C ASN A 83 6.87 -8.45 12.74
N ILE A 84 7.01 -8.45 11.42
CA ILE A 84 6.05 -7.81 10.51
C ILE A 84 4.61 -8.38 10.64
N GLY A 85 4.48 -9.67 10.95
CA GLY A 85 3.20 -10.35 11.11
C GLY A 85 2.40 -9.85 12.31
N GLU A 86 3.06 -9.57 13.43
CA GLU A 86 2.43 -8.96 14.59
C GLU A 86 1.89 -7.56 14.25
N GLU A 87 2.64 -6.79 13.45
CA GLU A 87 2.20 -5.48 12.98
C GLU A 87 0.96 -5.59 12.08
N PHE A 88 1.00 -6.47 11.06
CA PHE A 88 -0.14 -6.70 10.16
C PHE A 88 -1.39 -7.25 10.87
N SER A 89 -1.22 -7.94 12.00
CA SER A 89 -2.35 -8.50 12.76
C SER A 89 -3.23 -7.42 13.42
N LYS A 90 -2.71 -6.20 13.57
CA LYS A 90 -3.43 -5.07 14.19
C LYS A 90 -4.53 -4.48 13.30
N TYR A 91 -4.49 -4.76 12.00
CA TYR A 91 -5.35 -4.15 10.99
C TYR A 91 -6.27 -5.18 10.31
N ASP A 92 -7.48 -4.76 9.93
CA ASP A 92 -8.43 -5.62 9.21
C ASP A 92 -8.03 -5.78 7.74
N ALA A 93 -7.49 -4.72 7.14
CA ALA A 93 -6.96 -4.68 5.78
C ALA A 93 -5.60 -3.97 5.73
N LEU A 94 -4.85 -4.19 4.66
CA LEU A 94 -3.54 -3.55 4.42
C LEU A 94 -3.58 -2.81 3.09
N VAL A 95 -2.91 -1.66 3.05
CA VAL A 95 -2.51 -0.99 1.82
C VAL A 95 -0.99 -0.94 1.82
N VAL A 96 -0.35 -1.57 0.84
CA VAL A 96 1.11 -1.80 0.84
C VAL A 96 1.75 -1.15 -0.39
N GLY A 97 2.82 -0.39 -0.16
CA GLY A 97 3.46 0.45 -1.16
C GLY A 97 4.91 0.12 -1.42
N THR A 98 5.36 0.15 -2.67
CA THR A 98 6.77 -0.09 -3.01
C THR A 98 7.23 0.71 -4.24
N PRO A 99 8.47 1.23 -4.26
CA PRO A 99 9.09 1.73 -5.48
C PRO A 99 9.60 0.58 -6.36
N THR A 100 10.13 0.92 -7.53
CA THR A 100 10.94 0.01 -8.36
C THR A 100 12.32 0.62 -8.58
N TRP A 101 13.36 -0.14 -8.26
CA TRP A 101 14.76 0.27 -8.42
C TRP A 101 15.60 -0.74 -9.19
N ASN A 102 15.60 -2.01 -8.79
CA ASN A 102 16.40 -3.06 -9.45
C ASN A 102 15.73 -3.52 -10.76
N THR A 103 15.57 -2.57 -11.66
CA THR A 103 14.88 -2.69 -12.94
C THR A 103 15.48 -3.81 -13.79
N GLY A 104 14.62 -4.69 -14.30
CA GLY A 104 15.03 -5.86 -15.09
C GLY A 104 15.44 -7.08 -14.25
N ALA A 105 15.56 -6.95 -12.92
CA ALA A 105 15.82 -8.11 -12.05
C ALA A 105 14.63 -9.08 -12.02
N ASP A 106 14.88 -10.31 -11.59
CA ASP A 106 13.88 -11.37 -11.42
C ASP A 106 13.22 -11.36 -10.03
N THR A 107 13.90 -10.79 -9.03
CA THR A 107 13.43 -10.64 -7.64
C THR A 107 14.09 -9.40 -7.03
N GLU A 108 13.64 -9.03 -5.83
CA GLU A 108 14.22 -7.97 -5.00
C GLU A 108 14.22 -6.61 -5.70
N ARG A 109 13.05 -6.19 -6.19
CA ARG A 109 12.93 -4.99 -7.03
C ARG A 109 12.75 -3.69 -6.27
N SER A 110 12.47 -3.74 -4.97
CA SER A 110 12.14 -2.53 -4.23
C SER A 110 13.36 -1.73 -3.84
N GLY A 111 14.51 -2.37 -3.58
CA GLY A 111 15.67 -1.70 -2.97
C GLY A 111 15.39 -1.17 -1.55
N THR A 112 14.38 -1.73 -0.88
CA THR A 112 13.93 -1.35 0.48
C THR A 112 13.81 -2.58 1.36
N GLY A 113 13.46 -2.42 2.64
CA GLY A 113 13.29 -3.54 3.58
C GLY A 113 12.27 -4.59 3.14
N TRP A 114 11.40 -4.26 2.18
CA TRP A 114 10.51 -5.22 1.54
C TRP A 114 11.25 -6.43 0.96
N ASP A 115 12.37 -6.21 0.28
CA ASP A 115 13.14 -7.28 -0.35
C ASP A 115 13.62 -8.31 0.70
N GLU A 116 14.02 -7.85 1.89
CA GLU A 116 14.38 -8.73 3.00
C GLU A 116 13.15 -9.39 3.65
N ILE A 117 12.09 -8.62 3.86
CA ILE A 117 10.85 -9.05 4.52
C ILE A 117 10.15 -10.16 3.72
N TYR A 118 10.07 -10.06 2.39
CA TYR A 118 9.39 -11.05 1.53
C TYR A 118 9.98 -12.45 1.70
N TYR A 119 11.31 -12.55 1.64
CA TYR A 119 12.02 -13.82 1.63
C TYR A 119 12.38 -14.31 3.03
N GLY A 120 12.40 -13.43 4.03
CA GLY A 120 12.75 -13.77 5.42
C GLY A 120 11.56 -13.97 6.35
N GLU A 121 10.65 -12.98 6.41
CA GLU A 121 9.62 -12.92 7.45
C GLU A 121 8.23 -13.33 6.98
N MET A 122 7.94 -13.22 5.68
CA MET A 122 6.59 -13.40 5.17
C MET A 122 6.18 -14.85 4.92
N GLN A 123 7.11 -15.78 4.70
CA GLN A 123 6.82 -17.12 4.17
C GLN A 123 5.83 -17.94 5.01
N ASP A 124 5.75 -17.71 6.33
CA ASP A 124 4.90 -18.46 7.26
C ASP A 124 3.79 -17.60 7.91
N LEU A 125 3.51 -16.41 7.36
CA LEU A 125 2.51 -15.52 7.93
C LEU A 125 1.09 -16.06 7.77
N LYS A 126 0.33 -16.06 8.88
CA LYS A 126 -1.08 -16.48 8.93
C LYS A 126 -2.02 -15.34 8.59
N ILE A 127 -1.94 -14.82 7.37
CA ILE A 127 -2.74 -13.68 6.89
C ILE A 127 -3.70 -14.03 5.73
N GLN A 128 -3.96 -15.31 5.52
CA GLN A 128 -4.93 -15.78 4.52
C GLN A 128 -6.30 -15.09 4.69
N GLY A 129 -6.90 -14.67 3.57
CA GLY A 129 -8.17 -13.95 3.52
C GLY A 129 -8.11 -12.49 3.96
N LYS A 130 -6.96 -12.00 4.48
CA LYS A 130 -6.78 -10.58 4.76
C LYS A 130 -6.87 -9.79 3.47
N LYS A 131 -7.57 -8.66 3.50
CA LYS A 131 -7.70 -7.77 2.34
C LYS A 131 -6.43 -6.96 2.17
N VAL A 132 -5.89 -6.94 0.97
CA VAL A 132 -4.65 -6.23 0.66
C VAL A 132 -4.82 -5.48 -0.66
N ALA A 133 -4.42 -4.22 -0.68
CA ALA A 133 -4.32 -3.41 -1.90
C ALA A 133 -2.87 -2.94 -2.08
N VAL A 134 -2.38 -2.96 -3.32
CA VAL A 134 -1.00 -2.58 -3.63
C VAL A 134 -0.97 -1.21 -4.29
N PHE A 135 -0.02 -0.37 -3.91
CA PHE A 135 0.36 0.81 -4.69
C PHE A 135 1.85 0.80 -5.02
N GLY A 136 2.20 1.49 -6.10
CA GLY A 136 3.47 1.37 -6.77
C GLY A 136 4.01 2.68 -7.28
N LEU A 137 5.32 2.87 -7.18
CA LEU A 137 5.99 3.97 -7.86
C LEU A 137 6.98 3.44 -8.90
N GLY A 138 6.95 4.07 -10.07
CA GLY A 138 7.89 3.84 -11.16
C GLY A 138 8.13 5.11 -11.95
N ASP A 139 9.14 5.08 -12.82
CA ASP A 139 9.43 6.14 -13.78
C ASP A 139 9.16 5.59 -15.19
N SER A 140 8.04 6.03 -15.75
CA SER A 140 7.51 5.57 -17.03
C SER A 140 8.38 5.92 -18.23
N VAL A 141 9.10 7.05 -18.16
CA VAL A 141 9.90 7.56 -19.28
C VAL A 141 11.27 6.89 -19.29
N SER A 142 11.93 6.81 -18.14
CA SER A 142 13.27 6.20 -18.06
C SER A 142 13.24 4.68 -18.02
N TYR A 143 12.17 4.08 -17.49
CA TYR A 143 12.05 2.63 -17.27
C TYR A 143 10.72 2.06 -17.78
N GLY A 144 10.23 2.55 -18.92
CA GLY A 144 8.95 2.13 -19.51
C GLY A 144 8.82 0.63 -19.77
N GLU A 145 9.91 -0.11 -19.98
CA GLU A 145 9.90 -1.58 -20.13
C GLU A 145 9.80 -2.35 -18.79
N ASN A 146 9.88 -1.66 -17.66
CA ASN A 146 9.87 -2.22 -16.31
C ASN A 146 9.05 -1.34 -15.36
N TYR A 147 8.03 -0.68 -15.89
CA TYR A 147 7.31 0.36 -15.17
C TYR A 147 6.65 -0.23 -13.92
N ALA A 148 7.09 0.24 -12.75
CA ALA A 148 6.61 -0.19 -11.44
C ALA A 148 6.61 -1.72 -11.21
N ASP A 149 7.60 -2.44 -11.77
CA ASP A 149 7.70 -3.91 -11.64
C ASP A 149 7.70 -4.40 -10.17
N GLY A 150 8.23 -3.62 -9.23
CA GLY A 150 8.24 -3.97 -7.80
C GLY A 150 6.84 -4.17 -7.21
N SER A 151 5.83 -3.48 -7.74
CA SER A 151 4.44 -3.64 -7.32
C SER A 151 3.86 -5.00 -7.72
N GLY A 152 4.30 -5.54 -8.86
CA GLY A 152 3.94 -6.89 -9.28
C GLY A 152 4.48 -7.95 -8.34
N GLU A 153 5.75 -7.81 -7.92
CA GLU A 153 6.38 -8.73 -6.95
C GLU A 153 5.70 -8.64 -5.58
N LEU A 154 5.46 -7.43 -5.08
CA LEU A 154 4.74 -7.20 -3.82
C LEU A 154 3.33 -7.83 -3.87
N HIS A 155 2.61 -7.67 -4.98
CA HIS A 155 1.30 -8.29 -5.18
C HIS A 155 1.38 -9.82 -5.14
N ASP A 156 2.31 -10.42 -5.88
CA ASP A 156 2.48 -11.88 -5.96
C ASP A 156 2.79 -12.51 -4.60
N VAL A 157 3.57 -11.82 -3.75
CA VAL A 157 3.88 -12.28 -2.39
C VAL A 157 2.61 -12.33 -1.53
N PHE A 158 1.82 -11.25 -1.50
CA PHE A 158 0.58 -11.23 -0.71
C PHE A 158 -0.49 -12.17 -1.27
N GLU A 159 -0.63 -12.27 -2.58
CA GLU A 159 -1.53 -13.24 -3.22
C GLU A 159 -1.12 -14.69 -2.89
N GLY A 160 0.18 -14.99 -2.91
CA GLY A 160 0.73 -16.30 -2.53
C GLY A 160 0.45 -16.71 -1.08
N LEU A 161 0.32 -15.73 -0.17
CA LEU A 161 -0.11 -15.93 1.22
C LEU A 161 -1.63 -16.12 1.37
N GLY A 162 -2.37 -16.11 0.25
CA GLY A 162 -3.81 -16.29 0.19
C GLY A 162 -4.59 -15.06 0.63
N CYS A 163 -4.00 -13.86 0.56
CA CYS A 163 -4.72 -12.61 0.80
C CYS A 163 -5.77 -12.35 -0.30
N GLN A 164 -6.82 -11.62 0.07
CA GLN A 164 -7.80 -11.12 -0.89
C GLN A 164 -7.26 -9.82 -1.50
N MET A 165 -6.75 -9.91 -2.72
CA MET A 165 -6.18 -8.75 -3.43
C MET A 165 -7.29 -7.86 -3.99
N LEU A 166 -7.18 -6.55 -3.75
CA LEU A 166 -8.11 -5.49 -4.17
C LEU A 166 -7.37 -4.36 -4.91
N GLY A 167 -8.12 -3.50 -5.59
CA GLY A 167 -7.63 -2.24 -6.12
C GLY A 167 -6.99 -2.34 -7.51
N TYR A 168 -7.46 -3.24 -8.37
CA TYR A 168 -6.96 -3.34 -9.74
C TYR A 168 -7.35 -2.10 -10.56
N VAL A 169 -6.39 -1.43 -11.19
CA VAL A 169 -6.59 -0.16 -11.92
C VAL A 169 -6.45 -0.36 -13.43
N SER A 170 -7.22 0.37 -14.23
CA SER A 170 -7.05 0.39 -15.69
C SER A 170 -5.66 0.86 -16.09
N GLN A 171 -5.12 0.32 -17.18
CA GLN A 171 -3.88 0.82 -17.78
C GLN A 171 -4.06 2.14 -18.53
N GLU A 172 -5.30 2.58 -18.75
CA GLU A 172 -5.61 3.82 -19.46
C GLU A 172 -5.04 5.06 -18.75
N GLY A 173 -4.44 5.97 -19.52
CA GLY A 173 -3.83 7.19 -19.01
C GLY A 173 -2.42 7.00 -18.41
N TYR A 174 -1.88 5.79 -18.42
CA TYR A 174 -0.50 5.51 -18.05
C TYR A 174 0.42 5.50 -19.26
N LEU A 175 1.65 5.97 -19.05
CA LEU A 175 2.75 5.81 -20.00
C LEU A 175 3.56 4.59 -19.56
N HIS A 176 3.66 3.57 -20.40
CA HIS A 176 4.55 2.42 -20.19
C HIS A 176 4.62 1.58 -21.47
N GLU A 177 5.66 0.77 -21.58
CA GLU A 177 5.77 -0.26 -22.63
C GLU A 177 5.45 -1.65 -22.05
N LYS A 178 6.00 -1.96 -20.87
CA LYS A 178 5.81 -3.23 -20.18
C LYS A 178 5.85 -3.01 -18.66
N SER A 179 5.18 -3.90 -17.95
CA SER A 179 5.17 -3.92 -16.49
C SER A 179 4.80 -5.31 -15.97
N LYS A 180 5.51 -5.77 -14.93
CA LYS A 180 5.19 -6.98 -14.17
C LYS A 180 4.00 -6.78 -13.22
N ALA A 181 3.54 -5.53 -13.05
CA ALA A 181 2.31 -5.24 -12.32
C ALA A 181 1.04 -5.50 -13.14
N ILE A 182 1.14 -5.87 -14.42
CA ILE A 182 -0.05 -6.14 -15.26
C ILE A 182 -0.70 -7.48 -14.87
N ARG A 183 -2.03 -7.48 -14.75
CA ARG A 183 -2.91 -8.62 -14.47
C ARG A 183 -4.08 -8.57 -15.46
N GLY A 184 -3.94 -9.28 -16.59
CA GLY A 184 -4.89 -9.18 -17.69
C GLY A 184 -4.82 -7.82 -18.38
N ASP A 185 -5.93 -7.08 -18.36
CA ASP A 185 -6.05 -5.73 -18.92
C ASP A 185 -5.80 -4.60 -17.90
N LYS A 186 -5.56 -4.94 -16.64
CA LYS A 186 -5.38 -3.99 -15.52
C LYS A 186 -3.99 -4.08 -14.90
N PHE A 187 -3.63 -3.07 -14.11
CA PHE A 187 -2.57 -3.19 -13.11
C PHE A 187 -3.09 -3.85 -11.83
N CYS A 188 -2.19 -4.51 -11.10
CA CYS A 188 -2.46 -5.20 -9.84
C CYS A 188 -2.70 -4.26 -8.64
N GLY A 189 -2.73 -2.95 -8.89
CA GLY A 189 -2.77 -1.90 -7.88
C GLY A 189 -2.72 -0.51 -8.50
N LEU A 190 -2.68 0.51 -7.65
CA LEU A 190 -2.46 1.90 -8.08
C LEU A 190 -0.99 2.12 -8.41
N LEU A 191 -0.67 2.43 -9.66
CA LEU A 191 0.66 2.88 -10.03
C LEU A 191 0.71 4.41 -10.08
N LEU A 192 1.85 4.96 -9.68
CA LEU A 192 2.13 6.39 -9.65
C LEU A 192 3.51 6.66 -10.24
N ASP A 193 3.68 7.86 -10.78
CA ASP A 193 4.94 8.32 -11.34
C ASP A 193 5.21 9.73 -10.84
N ALA A 194 6.12 9.83 -9.86
CA ALA A 194 6.48 11.10 -9.21
C ALA A 194 7.47 11.94 -10.04
N VAL A 195 7.85 11.48 -11.24
CA VAL A 195 8.83 12.14 -12.10
C VAL A 195 8.16 12.71 -13.35
N ASN A 196 7.25 11.94 -13.96
CA ASN A 196 6.69 12.26 -15.28
C ASN A 196 5.18 12.53 -15.27
N GLN A 197 4.46 12.10 -14.23
CA GLN A 197 3.01 12.28 -14.11
C GLN A 197 2.61 12.70 -12.68
N GLU A 198 3.44 13.54 -12.04
CA GLU A 198 3.25 13.93 -10.65
C GLU A 198 1.89 14.61 -10.42
N GLU A 199 1.43 15.39 -11.42
CA GLU A 199 0.19 16.14 -11.42
C GLU A 199 -1.06 15.26 -11.41
N LEU A 200 -0.93 14.00 -11.83
CA LEU A 200 -2.03 13.03 -11.83
C LEU A 200 -2.15 12.28 -10.49
N THR A 201 -1.18 12.45 -9.58
CA THR A 201 -1.11 11.66 -8.34
C THR A 201 -2.34 11.86 -7.46
N ASP A 202 -2.72 13.11 -7.20
CA ASP A 202 -3.81 13.41 -6.25
C ASP A 202 -5.16 12.87 -6.75
N GLU A 203 -5.43 13.04 -8.05
CA GLU A 203 -6.64 12.52 -8.68
C GLU A 203 -6.67 10.99 -8.67
N ARG A 204 -5.56 10.34 -9.05
CA ARG A 204 -5.46 8.87 -9.06
C ARG A 204 -5.63 8.27 -7.67
N VAL A 205 -5.00 8.87 -6.65
CA VAL A 205 -5.15 8.43 -5.25
C VAL A 205 -6.60 8.56 -4.79
N ALA A 206 -7.24 9.71 -5.01
CA ALA A 206 -8.61 9.92 -4.59
C ALA A 206 -9.57 8.91 -5.25
N ASN A 207 -9.46 8.71 -6.55
CA ASN A 207 -10.30 7.76 -7.30
C ASN A 207 -10.08 6.32 -6.83
N TRP A 208 -8.81 5.93 -6.63
CA TRP A 208 -8.47 4.58 -6.19
C TRP A 208 -8.96 4.27 -4.78
N VAL A 209 -8.87 5.23 -3.86
CA VAL A 209 -9.38 5.06 -2.49
C VAL A 209 -10.90 4.88 -2.48
N GLU A 210 -11.65 5.63 -3.30
CA GLU A 210 -13.10 5.43 -3.45
C GLU A 210 -13.44 4.08 -4.10
N GLN A 211 -12.64 3.65 -5.08
CA GLN A 211 -12.74 2.30 -5.63
C GLN A 211 -12.55 1.23 -4.54
N LEU A 212 -11.49 1.32 -3.73
CA LEU A 212 -11.21 0.36 -2.65
C LEU A 212 -12.33 0.29 -1.62
N LYS A 213 -12.92 1.44 -1.26
CA LYS A 213 -14.11 1.50 -0.39
C LYS A 213 -15.27 0.71 -1.01
N THR A 214 -15.51 0.87 -2.31
CA THR A 214 -16.56 0.16 -3.06
C THR A 214 -16.28 -1.34 -3.20
N GLU A 215 -15.02 -1.72 -3.34
CA GLU A 215 -14.57 -3.12 -3.36
C GLU A 215 -14.56 -3.79 -1.97
N GLY A 216 -14.98 -3.06 -0.94
CA GLY A 216 -15.19 -3.60 0.39
C GLY A 216 -13.92 -3.70 1.23
N ILE A 217 -12.89 -2.87 0.99
CA ILE A 217 -11.67 -2.87 1.83
C ILE A 217 -11.99 -2.60 3.32
N LEU A 218 -13.11 -1.93 3.60
CA LEU A 218 -13.59 -1.58 4.95
C LEU A 218 -14.54 -2.62 5.57
N ASP A 219 -14.95 -3.63 4.82
CA ASP A 219 -15.79 -4.70 5.36
C ASP A 219 -14.92 -5.60 6.24
N GLY A 220 -15.38 -5.89 7.45
CA GLY A 220 -14.60 -6.67 8.42
C GLY A 220 -14.18 -8.03 7.86
N SER A 221 -13.06 -8.56 8.36
CA SER A 221 -12.57 -9.90 8.01
C SER A 221 -13.56 -10.94 8.51
N SER A 222 -14.55 -11.31 7.70
CA SER A 222 -15.40 -12.45 8.00
C SER A 222 -14.58 -13.72 7.80
N SER A 223 -14.05 -14.25 8.91
CA SER A 223 -13.74 -15.67 9.04
C SER A 223 -15.03 -16.46 8.89
N GLY A 224 -15.43 -16.66 7.64
CA GLY A 224 -16.58 -17.44 7.23
C GLY A 224 -16.09 -18.43 6.19
N THR A 225 -16.19 -19.71 6.51
CA THR A 225 -15.94 -20.82 5.60
C THR A 225 -16.52 -20.52 4.23
N ILE A 226 -15.68 -20.33 3.22
CA ILE A 226 -16.12 -20.30 1.82
C ILE A 226 -16.58 -21.73 1.49
N PRO A 227 -17.86 -21.99 1.20
CA PRO A 227 -18.23 -23.24 0.56
C PRO A 227 -17.61 -23.19 -0.84
N ALA A 228 -16.91 -24.26 -1.23
CA ALA A 228 -16.44 -24.46 -2.59
C ALA A 228 -17.58 -24.14 -3.59
N PRO A 229 -17.30 -23.48 -4.73
CA PRO A 229 -18.36 -23.10 -5.65
C PRO A 229 -19.06 -24.35 -6.16
N GLU A 230 -20.32 -24.48 -5.80
CA GLU A 230 -21.21 -25.53 -6.32
C GLU A 230 -21.47 -25.20 -7.80
N VAL A 231 -21.03 -26.10 -8.68
CA VAL A 231 -21.22 -26.03 -10.12
C VAL A 231 -22.71 -25.99 -10.41
N THR A 232 -23.24 -24.79 -10.60
CA THR A 232 -24.63 -24.58 -11.02
C THR A 232 -24.62 -24.21 -12.49
N THR A 233 -25.22 -25.07 -13.30
CA THR A 233 -25.39 -24.92 -14.74
C THR A 233 -26.07 -23.58 -15.07
N VAL A 234 -25.38 -22.73 -15.82
CA VAL A 234 -25.89 -21.47 -16.37
C VAL A 234 -27.03 -21.77 -17.36
N PRO A 235 -28.24 -21.18 -17.21
CA PRO A 235 -29.16 -21.03 -18.32
C PRO A 235 -28.74 -19.82 -19.17
N GLU A 236 -28.72 -20.04 -20.48
CA GLU A 236 -28.36 -19.13 -21.57
C GLU A 236 -28.93 -17.70 -21.42
N PRO A 237 -28.11 -16.63 -21.58
CA PRO A 237 -28.61 -15.26 -21.48
C PRO A 237 -29.29 -14.82 -22.78
N ALA A 238 -30.46 -14.21 -22.63
CA ALA A 238 -31.22 -13.58 -23.70
C ALA A 238 -30.46 -12.39 -24.30
N VAL A 239 -30.48 -12.34 -25.63
CA VAL A 239 -29.79 -11.39 -26.51
C VAL A 239 -30.36 -9.98 -26.34
N ALA A 240 -29.52 -9.02 -25.93
CA ALA A 240 -29.76 -7.58 -26.08
C ALA A 240 -28.80 -7.01 -27.15
N ALA A 241 -29.31 -6.00 -27.87
CA ALA A 241 -28.87 -5.56 -29.19
C ALA A 241 -27.36 -5.31 -29.34
N VAL A 242 -26.78 -5.92 -30.39
CA VAL A 242 -25.43 -5.68 -30.89
C VAL A 242 -25.53 -4.55 -31.92
N ASP A 243 -24.88 -3.41 -31.66
CA ASP A 243 -24.65 -2.40 -32.70
C ASP A 243 -23.93 -3.07 -33.87
N SER A 244 -24.42 -2.81 -35.10
CA SER A 244 -23.93 -3.47 -36.31
C SER A 244 -22.41 -3.34 -36.42
N ILE A 245 -21.74 -4.38 -36.91
CA ILE A 245 -20.30 -4.38 -37.24
C ILE A 245 -19.94 -3.18 -38.15
N GLU A 246 -20.90 -2.70 -38.93
CA GLU A 246 -20.75 -1.53 -39.79
C GLU A 246 -20.60 -0.23 -38.98
N ASP A 247 -21.29 -0.10 -37.84
CA ASP A 247 -21.18 1.08 -36.96
C ASP A 247 -19.86 1.12 -36.20
N THR A 248 -19.34 -0.05 -35.79
CA THR A 248 -18.02 -0.14 -35.15
C THR A 248 -16.89 0.16 -36.12
N LEU A 249 -16.98 -0.31 -37.38
CA LEU A 249 -16.04 0.04 -38.45
C LEU A 249 -16.07 1.54 -38.76
N ALA A 250 -17.25 2.14 -38.87
CA ALA A 250 -17.39 3.58 -39.13
C ALA A 250 -16.86 4.46 -37.99
N ARG A 251 -16.80 3.94 -36.76
CA ARG A 251 -16.19 4.64 -35.62
C ARG A 251 -14.67 4.57 -35.67
N LEU A 252 -14.11 3.38 -35.92
CA LEU A 252 -12.67 3.16 -36.03
C LEU A 252 -12.04 3.93 -37.20
N GLU A 253 -12.74 4.06 -38.33
CA GLU A 253 -12.26 4.85 -39.47
C GLU A 253 -12.18 6.35 -39.15
N ARG A 254 -13.11 6.87 -38.32
CA ARG A 254 -13.08 8.27 -37.86
C ARG A 254 -11.93 8.53 -36.90
N GLU A 255 -11.73 7.66 -35.91
CA GLU A 255 -10.64 7.77 -34.94
C GLU A 255 -9.27 7.71 -35.64
N ASN A 256 -9.10 6.82 -36.62
CA ASN A 256 -7.86 6.75 -37.41
C ASN A 256 -7.61 7.99 -38.28
N ALA A 257 -8.67 8.63 -38.80
CA ALA A 257 -8.53 9.87 -39.56
C ALA A 257 -8.10 11.05 -38.67
N GLU A 258 -8.59 11.08 -37.43
CA GLU A 258 -8.23 12.10 -36.44
C GLU A 258 -6.78 11.94 -35.95
N LEU A 259 -6.34 10.71 -35.69
CA LEU A 259 -4.95 10.39 -35.33
C LEU A 259 -3.96 10.77 -36.44
N LYS A 260 -4.31 10.56 -37.71
CA LYS A 260 -3.45 10.99 -38.84
C LYS A 260 -3.30 12.51 -38.89
N LYS A 261 -4.35 13.26 -38.57
CA LYS A 261 -4.32 14.72 -38.56
C LYS A 261 -3.45 15.26 -37.42
N LEU A 262 -3.43 14.58 -36.27
CA LEU A 262 -2.53 14.89 -35.15
C LEU A 262 -1.06 14.60 -35.50
N LEU A 263 -0.80 13.47 -36.16
CA LEU A 263 0.54 13.09 -36.59
C LEU A 263 1.13 14.06 -37.61
N GLU A 264 0.30 14.57 -38.53
CA GLU A 264 0.71 15.58 -39.52
C GLU A 264 0.94 16.97 -38.89
N SER A 265 0.27 17.30 -37.78
CA SER A 265 0.50 18.56 -37.05
C SER A 265 1.78 18.57 -36.20
N ASP A 266 2.23 17.40 -35.70
CA ASP A 266 3.47 17.30 -34.90
C ASP A 266 4.75 17.34 -35.76
N ALA A 267 4.65 17.06 -37.06
CA ALA A 267 5.78 17.10 -37.99
C ALA A 267 6.31 18.53 -38.27
N GLN A 268 5.72 19.57 -37.68
CA GLN A 268 6.09 20.98 -37.87
C GLN A 268 6.55 21.72 -36.60
N SER A 269 6.77 21.03 -35.48
CA SER A 269 7.33 21.63 -34.27
C SER A 269 8.87 21.50 -34.22
N PRO A 270 9.62 22.54 -33.81
CA PRO A 270 11.08 22.51 -33.83
C PRO A 270 11.65 21.47 -32.86
N GLN A 271 12.76 20.83 -33.27
CA GLN A 271 13.47 19.78 -32.54
C GLN A 271 13.61 20.09 -31.05
N ALA A 272 13.34 19.07 -30.23
CA ALA A 272 13.53 19.07 -28.79
C ALA A 272 14.97 19.52 -28.41
N PRO A 273 15.12 20.29 -27.31
CA PRO A 273 16.43 20.73 -26.86
C PRO A 273 17.29 19.51 -26.48
N SER A 274 18.56 19.55 -26.89
CA SER A 274 19.62 18.64 -26.49
C SER A 274 19.66 18.44 -24.98
N GLN A 275 19.86 17.19 -24.55
CA GLN A 275 20.03 16.73 -23.17
C GLN A 275 20.73 17.77 -22.27
N PRO A 276 20.23 18.03 -21.04
CA PRO A 276 21.00 18.77 -20.06
C PRO A 276 22.28 17.98 -19.72
N ALA A 277 23.40 18.70 -19.60
CA ALA A 277 24.72 18.14 -19.33
C ALA A 277 24.70 17.18 -18.14
N GLU A 278 25.29 15.99 -18.33
CA GLU A 278 25.51 14.99 -17.28
C GLU A 278 26.12 15.65 -16.04
N ALA A 279 25.42 15.54 -14.90
CA ALA A 279 25.98 15.91 -13.61
C ALA A 279 27.22 15.04 -13.32
N PRO A 280 28.29 15.59 -12.72
CA PRO A 280 29.56 14.89 -12.60
C PRO A 280 29.43 13.62 -11.74
N LEU A 281 29.89 12.50 -12.29
CA LEU A 281 30.06 11.23 -11.59
C LEU A 281 30.86 11.43 -10.29
N MET A 282 30.28 11.10 -9.14
CA MET A 282 31.01 10.97 -7.87
C MET A 282 31.48 9.52 -7.73
N VAL A 283 32.79 9.29 -7.79
CA VAL A 283 33.40 7.97 -7.53
C VAL A 283 33.47 7.75 -6.02
N HIS A 284 32.72 6.78 -5.49
CA HIS A 284 32.72 6.49 -4.04
C HIS A 284 33.99 5.72 -3.63
N PRO A 285 34.55 5.93 -2.41
CA PRO A 285 35.97 5.65 -2.13
C PRO A 285 36.36 4.18 -1.88
N VAL A 286 35.40 3.26 -1.86
CA VAL A 286 35.63 1.95 -1.22
C VAL A 286 36.04 0.87 -2.23
N ASN A 287 35.44 0.82 -3.44
CA ASN A 287 35.64 -0.32 -4.35
C ASN A 287 35.84 0.03 -5.85
N GLY A 288 35.75 1.30 -6.26
CA GLY A 288 35.88 1.70 -7.68
C GLY A 288 34.66 1.38 -8.56
N GLU A 289 33.56 0.89 -7.99
CA GLU A 289 32.28 0.70 -8.68
C GLU A 289 31.58 2.05 -8.88
N ALA A 290 31.08 2.31 -10.09
CA ALA A 290 30.39 3.55 -10.43
C ALA A 290 28.93 3.49 -9.99
N PHE A 291 28.45 4.56 -9.35
CA PHE A 291 27.08 4.70 -8.90
C PHE A 291 26.40 5.90 -9.58
N THR A 292 25.16 5.71 -9.98
CA THR A 292 24.29 6.75 -10.55
C THR A 292 23.44 7.35 -9.42
N PRO A 293 23.49 8.67 -9.20
CA PRO A 293 22.66 9.32 -8.20
C PRO A 293 21.23 9.52 -8.72
N HIS A 294 20.26 9.20 -7.88
CA HIS A 294 18.84 9.47 -8.10
C HIS A 294 18.33 10.28 -6.90
N THR A 295 18.13 11.57 -7.13
CA THR A 295 17.78 12.52 -6.06
C THR A 295 16.31 12.86 -6.16
N ASN A 296 15.56 12.63 -5.09
CA ASN A 296 14.25 13.26 -4.94
C ASN A 296 14.48 14.72 -4.49
N LEU A 297 14.06 15.67 -5.33
CA LEU A 297 14.27 17.10 -5.09
C LEU A 297 13.38 17.67 -3.97
N GLN A 298 12.27 17.00 -3.66
CA GLN A 298 11.34 17.40 -2.60
C GLN A 298 11.91 17.02 -1.22
N THR A 299 12.43 15.79 -1.08
CA THR A 299 12.97 15.29 0.20
C THR A 299 14.46 15.60 0.39
N GLY A 300 15.21 15.83 -0.68
CA GLY A 300 16.67 15.99 -0.64
C GLY A 300 17.44 14.70 -0.33
N LYS A 301 16.76 13.54 -0.35
CA LYS A 301 17.38 12.21 -0.24
C LYS A 301 17.89 11.79 -1.62
N THR A 302 19.11 11.26 -1.67
CA THR A 302 19.72 10.70 -2.88
C THR A 302 20.00 9.23 -2.66
N MET A 303 19.46 8.38 -3.55
CA MET A 303 19.87 6.99 -3.68
C MET A 303 20.97 6.89 -4.72
N TRP A 304 22.04 6.18 -4.38
CA TRP A 304 23.13 5.86 -5.27
C TRP A 304 22.98 4.41 -5.70
N VAL A 305 22.81 4.14 -6.98
CA VAL A 305 22.61 2.79 -7.53
C VAL A 305 23.81 2.38 -8.37
N SER A 306 24.36 1.20 -8.16
CA SER A 306 25.48 0.68 -8.96
C SER A 306 25.05 0.51 -10.43
N GLN A 307 26.01 0.55 -11.37
CA GLN A 307 25.71 0.36 -12.80
C GLN A 307 24.97 -0.95 -13.12
N ASN A 308 25.16 -2.00 -12.32
CA ASN A 308 24.49 -3.29 -12.49
C ASN A 308 23.14 -3.37 -11.76
N GLY A 309 22.72 -2.31 -11.04
CA GLY A 309 21.47 -2.26 -10.29
C GLY A 309 21.38 -3.25 -9.13
N ARG A 310 22.50 -3.74 -8.59
CA ARG A 310 22.51 -4.76 -7.51
C ARG A 310 22.91 -4.23 -6.14
N SER A 311 23.51 -3.05 -6.10
CA SER A 311 23.96 -2.42 -4.87
C SER A 311 23.44 -1.00 -4.83
N CYS A 312 22.90 -0.59 -3.69
CA CYS A 312 22.52 0.80 -3.46
C CYS A 312 22.91 1.29 -2.07
N TYR A 313 23.00 2.61 -1.91
CA TYR A 313 23.11 3.26 -0.61
C TYR A 313 22.48 4.65 -0.65
N TYR A 314 22.18 5.20 0.53
CA TYR A 314 21.46 6.46 0.67
C TYR A 314 22.33 7.55 1.28
N THR A 315 22.14 8.78 0.81
CA THR A 315 22.70 9.97 1.43
C THR A 315 21.62 11.04 1.55
N THR A 316 21.56 11.73 2.68
CA THR A 316 20.69 12.90 2.86
C THR A 316 21.52 14.16 2.69
N THR A 317 21.12 15.04 1.78
CA THR A 317 21.76 16.36 1.68
C THR A 317 21.20 17.26 2.78
N THR A 318 21.86 17.31 3.95
CA THR A 318 21.59 18.36 4.93
C THR A 318 21.88 19.69 4.22
N LYS A 319 20.88 20.57 4.06
CA LYS A 319 21.12 21.96 3.63
C LYS A 319 22.27 22.50 4.49
N MET A 320 23.45 22.68 3.92
CA MET A 320 24.52 23.40 4.59
C MET A 320 23.95 24.77 4.89
N SER A 321 23.64 25.03 6.16
CA SER A 321 23.40 26.39 6.63
C SER A 321 24.62 27.18 6.21
N ALA A 322 24.42 28.16 5.32
CA ALA A 322 25.45 29.10 4.94
C ALA A 322 25.93 29.80 6.21
N SER A 323 26.96 29.23 6.85
CA SER A 323 27.64 29.89 7.95
C SER A 323 28.33 31.09 7.34
N ARG A 324 27.87 32.27 7.76
CA ARG A 324 28.52 33.55 7.49
C ARG A 324 30.01 33.41 7.76
N VAL A 325 30.81 33.48 6.71
CA VAL A 325 32.19 33.96 6.84
C VAL A 325 32.07 35.47 7.03
N ALA A 326 32.17 35.92 8.28
CA ALA A 326 32.51 37.30 8.61
C ALA A 326 34.05 37.43 8.59
N PRO A 327 34.57 38.64 8.33
CA PRO A 327 35.80 38.88 7.56
C PRO A 327 37.08 38.40 8.23
#